data_AF-A0AAI9TT25-F1
#
_entry.id   AF-A0AAI9TT25-F1
#
_cell.length_a   1.000
_cell.length_b   1.000
_cell.length_c   1.000
_cell.angle_alpha   90.00
_cell.angle_beta   90.00
_cell.angle_gamma   90.00
#
_symmetry.space_group_name_H-M   'P 1'
#
loop_
_entity.id
_entity.type
_entity.pdbx_description
1 polymer ?
#
loop_
_entity_poly.entity_id
_entity_poly.type
_entity_poly.pdbx_seq_one_letter_code
_entity_poly.pdbx_strand_id
1 'polypeptide(L)'
;MSHPVDKTNIQGGIWPRMPKEFESYLFYRITNANRFRYDLREFIDEITTGQQCEEKLEKIKSARENGRAAKIPMSGINVSFTHKGLQKVCLAISVHHCDHNFFFFFFFFFFLENKRKKERKETRKGY
;
A
#
# COMPACT_ATOMS: atom_id res chain seq x y z
N MET A 1 -26.35 9.83 -7.83
CA MET A 1 -25.18 10.49 -8.45
C MET A 1 -23.92 9.78 -7.97
N SER A 2 -23.26 8.97 -8.81
CA SER A 2 -21.98 8.35 -8.45
C SER A 2 -20.90 9.42 -8.46
N HIS A 3 -20.26 9.66 -7.32
CA HIS A 3 -19.09 10.52 -7.26
C HIS A 3 -17.91 9.71 -7.82
N PRO A 4 -17.21 10.18 -8.87
CA PRO A 4 -16.06 9.48 -9.39
C PRO A 4 -14.99 9.40 -8.29
N VAL A 5 -14.41 8.22 -8.12
CA VAL A 5 -13.33 7.98 -7.16
C VAL A 5 -12.08 8.71 -7.64
N ASP A 6 -11.53 9.62 -6.82
CA ASP A 6 -10.25 10.27 -7.11
C ASP A 6 -9.09 9.30 -6.88
N LYS A 7 -8.54 8.80 -7.99
CA LYS A 7 -7.47 7.82 -8.00
C LYS A 7 -6.09 8.41 -7.70
N THR A 8 -5.96 9.74 -7.75
CA THR A 8 -4.72 10.44 -7.41
C THR A 8 -4.52 10.52 -5.90
N ASN A 9 -5.63 10.47 -5.15
CA ASN A 9 -5.65 10.60 -3.69
C ASN A 9 -5.89 9.26 -2.96
N ILE A 10 -5.80 8.14 -3.65
CA ILE A 10 -5.86 6.79 -3.07
C ILE A 10 -4.52 6.12 -3.31
N GLN A 11 -3.99 5.41 -2.30
CA GLN A 11 -2.76 4.67 -2.49
C GLN A 11 -2.98 3.38 -3.31
N GLY A 12 -2.07 3.08 -4.23
CA GLY A 12 -2.18 1.98 -5.20
C GLY A 12 -2.17 0.57 -4.59
N GLY A 13 -1.72 0.43 -3.34
CA GLY A 13 -1.83 -0.82 -2.56
C GLY A 13 -3.26 -1.15 -2.11
N ILE A 14 -4.16 -0.16 -2.13
CA ILE A 14 -5.58 -0.31 -1.78
C ILE A 14 -6.38 -0.67 -3.03
N TRP A 15 -6.35 0.20 -4.04
CA TRP A 15 -7.11 0.07 -5.27
C TRP A 15 -6.36 0.74 -6.43
N PRO A 16 -6.19 0.10 -7.60
CA PRO A 16 -6.69 -1.23 -8.03
C PRO A 16 -5.93 -2.44 -7.46
N ARG A 17 -5.01 -2.23 -6.49
CA ARG A 17 -4.07 -3.21 -5.91
C ARG A 17 -2.98 -3.61 -6.90
N MET A 18 -1.74 -3.25 -6.54
CA MET A 18 -0.56 -3.53 -7.36
C MET A 18 -0.22 -5.03 -7.41
N PRO A 19 0.11 -5.58 -8.59
CA PRO A 19 0.67 -6.93 -8.70
C PRO A 19 2.07 -6.95 -8.10
N LYS A 20 2.37 -7.99 -7.31
CA LYS A 20 3.64 -8.12 -6.58
C LYS A 20 4.17 -9.55 -6.70
N GLU A 21 5.44 -9.66 -7.07
CA GLU A 21 6.21 -10.90 -6.93
C GLU A 21 6.91 -10.96 -5.57
N PHE A 22 7.42 -9.81 -5.12
CA PHE A 22 8.11 -9.63 -3.86
C PHE A 22 7.59 -8.37 -3.17
N GLU A 23 7.55 -8.39 -1.84
CA GLU A 23 7.12 -7.26 -1.03
C GLU A 23 7.86 -7.31 0.30
N SER A 24 8.31 -6.15 0.77
CA SER A 24 8.96 -6.00 2.06
C SER A 24 8.16 -5.05 2.94
N TYR A 25 8.04 -5.39 4.23
CA TYR A 25 7.34 -4.57 5.21
C TYR A 25 8.35 -3.99 6.19
N LEU A 26 8.47 -2.66 6.21
CA LEU A 26 9.27 -1.94 7.20
C LEU A 26 8.37 -1.48 8.35
N PHE A 27 8.48 -2.14 9.50
CA PHE A 27 7.85 -1.67 10.74
C PHE A 27 8.77 -0.66 11.41
N TYR A 28 8.26 0.54 11.67
CA TYR A 28 9.02 1.64 12.24
C TYR A 28 8.34 2.23 13.48
N ARG A 29 9.13 2.91 14.30
CA ARG A 29 8.66 3.64 15.48
C ARG A 29 9.03 5.11 15.33
N ILE A 30 8.04 5.99 15.49
CA ILE A 30 8.23 7.45 15.43
C ILE A 30 8.89 7.91 16.73
N THR A 31 10.15 8.31 16.66
CA THR A 31 10.95 8.80 17.80
C THR A 31 10.81 10.31 17.97
N ASN A 32 10.84 11.07 16.87
CA ASN A 32 10.62 12.51 16.83
C ASN A 32 9.51 12.84 15.83
N ALA A 33 8.37 13.31 16.33
CA ALA A 33 7.17 13.54 15.52
C ALA A 33 7.34 14.72 14.54
N ASN A 34 8.00 15.80 14.94
CA ASN A 34 8.19 16.97 14.08
C ASN A 34 9.12 16.64 12.91
N ARG A 35 10.23 15.97 13.20
CA ARG A 35 11.16 15.51 12.18
C ARG A 35 10.50 14.52 11.23
N PHE A 36 9.76 13.55 11.77
CA PHE A 36 9.03 12.57 10.97
C PHE A 36 8.01 13.22 10.03
N ARG A 37 7.29 14.26 10.45
CA ARG A 37 6.34 14.97 9.58
C ARG A 37 7.04 15.70 8.44
N TYR A 38 8.18 16.33 8.73
CA TYR A 38 8.99 16.98 7.72
C TYR A 38 9.49 15.96 6.69
N ASP A 39 10.11 14.87 7.16
CA ASP A 39 10.62 13.81 6.27
C ASP A 39 9.48 13.12 5.51
N LEU A 40 8.31 12.92 6.12
CA LEU A 40 7.14 12.34 5.46
C LEU A 40 6.63 13.25 4.34
N ARG A 41 6.62 14.58 4.52
CA ARG A 41 6.21 15.52 3.47
C ARG A 41 7.09 15.40 2.24
N GLU A 42 8.41 15.31 2.43
CA GLU A 42 9.37 15.10 1.33
C GLU A 42 9.21 13.73 0.67
N PHE A 43 8.63 12.75 1.38
CA PHE A 43 8.42 11.39 0.90
C PHE A 43 7.07 11.17 0.18
N ILE A 44 6.14 12.14 0.20
CA ILE A 44 4.78 11.94 -0.34
C ILE A 44 4.81 11.54 -1.82
N ASP A 45 5.71 12.13 -2.61
CA ASP A 45 5.79 11.88 -4.05
C ASP A 45 6.27 10.47 -4.41
N GLU A 46 6.90 9.77 -3.45
CA GLU A 46 7.33 8.37 -3.60
C GLU A 46 6.18 7.39 -3.36
N ILE A 47 5.09 7.80 -2.69
CA ILE A 47 3.94 6.95 -2.42
C ILE A 47 3.18 6.71 -3.72
N THR A 48 3.02 5.45 -4.08
CA THR A 48 2.33 5.11 -5.33
C THR A 48 0.82 5.30 -5.20
N THR A 49 0.23 6.07 -6.11
CA THR A 49 -1.21 6.32 -6.19
C THR A 49 -1.96 5.23 -6.95
N GLY A 50 -3.29 5.22 -6.84
CA GLY A 50 -4.17 4.33 -7.59
C GLY A 50 -4.05 4.56 -9.10
N GLN A 51 -3.96 5.82 -9.53
CA GLN A 51 -3.74 6.17 -10.93
C GLN A 51 -2.42 5.60 -11.46
N GLN A 52 -1.31 5.83 -10.75
CA GLN A 52 0.00 5.29 -11.16
C GLN A 52 0.00 3.76 -11.20
N CYS A 53 -0.78 3.12 -10.34
CA CYS A 53 -0.97 1.67 -10.36
C CYS A 53 -1.74 1.20 -11.62
N GLU A 54 -2.78 1.91 -12.04
CA GLU A 54 -3.49 1.62 -13.30
C GLU A 54 -2.57 1.77 -14.52
N GLU A 55 -1.76 2.83 -14.57
CA GLU A 55 -0.79 3.04 -15.65
C GLU A 55 0.23 1.89 -15.74
N LYS A 56 0.68 1.38 -14.59
CA LYS A 56 1.57 0.20 -14.54
C LYS A 56 0.86 -1.07 -15.02
N LEU A 57 -0.40 -1.27 -14.63
CA LEU A 57 -1.21 -2.41 -15.09
C LEU A 57 -1.43 -2.39 -16.60
N GLU A 58 -1.70 -1.22 -17.19
CA GLU A 58 -1.88 -1.09 -18.64
C GLU A 58 -0.56 -1.37 -19.39
N LYS A 59 0.59 -0.95 -18.84
CA LYS A 59 1.91 -1.31 -19.40
C LYS A 59 2.14 -2.83 -19.42
N ILE A 60 1.74 -3.55 -18.36
CA ILE A 60 1.83 -5.02 -18.33
C ILE A 60 0.93 -5.63 -19.40
N LYS A 61 -0.32 -5.18 -19.47
CA LYS A 61 -1.30 -5.67 -20.43
C LYS A 61 -0.82 -5.47 -21.87
N SER A 62 -0.38 -4.26 -22.20
CA SER A 62 0.17 -3.93 -23.52
C SER A 62 1.43 -4.75 -23.86
N ALA A 63 2.34 -4.94 -22.91
CA ALA A 63 3.52 -5.78 -23.15
C ALA A 63 3.15 -7.24 -23.45
N ARG A 64 2.16 -7.78 -22.71
CA ARG A 64 1.64 -9.14 -22.93
C ARG A 64 0.98 -9.27 -24.31
N GLU A 65 0.16 -8.30 -24.71
CA GLU A 65 -0.51 -8.29 -26.01
C GLU A 65 0.49 -8.21 -27.17
N ASN A 66 1.60 -7.48 -27.00
CA ASN A 66 2.68 -7.37 -27.98
C ASN A 66 3.66 -8.56 -27.97
N GLY A 67 3.35 -9.65 -27.28
CA GLY A 67 4.19 -10.85 -27.21
C GLY A 67 5.50 -10.67 -26.44
N ARG A 68 5.68 -9.57 -25.71
CA ARG A 68 6.86 -9.36 -24.86
C ARG A 68 6.66 -10.08 -23.53
N ALA A 69 7.19 -11.31 -23.43
CA ALA A 69 7.17 -12.12 -22.21
C ALA A 69 8.11 -11.60 -21.09
N ALA A 70 8.66 -10.39 -21.21
CA ALA A 70 9.60 -9.85 -20.24
C ALA A 70 8.88 -9.28 -19.01
N LYS A 71 9.39 -9.60 -17.81
CA LYS A 71 8.95 -8.96 -16.56
C LYS A 71 9.28 -7.47 -16.62
N ILE A 72 8.27 -6.63 -16.42
CA ILE A 72 8.45 -5.18 -16.36
C ILE A 72 8.92 -4.83 -14.95
N PRO A 73 10.11 -4.22 -14.77
CA PRO A 73 10.55 -3.76 -13.47
C PRO A 73 9.61 -2.66 -12.99
N MET A 74 8.96 -2.89 -11.86
CA MET A 74 8.11 -1.92 -11.20
C MET A 74 8.26 -2.02 -9.69
N SER A 75 8.29 -0.87 -9.03
CA SER A 75 8.22 -0.74 -7.58
C SER A 75 6.95 0.03 -7.21
N GLY A 76 6.48 -0.21 -5.99
CA GLY A 76 5.37 0.50 -5.40
C GLY A 76 5.62 0.70 -3.92
N ILE A 77 5.28 1.88 -3.42
CA ILE A 77 5.43 2.24 -2.02
C ILE A 77 4.06 2.62 -1.47
N ASN A 78 3.75 2.09 -0.30
CA ASN A 78 2.59 2.42 0.49
C ASN A 78 3.03 2.70 1.92
N VAL A 79 2.31 3.60 2.59
CA VAL A 79 2.55 3.93 4.00
C VAL A 79 1.24 3.77 4.77
N SER A 80 1.34 3.18 5.96
CA SER A 80 0.21 3.05 6.88
C SER A 80 0.64 3.33 8.30
N PHE A 81 -0.33 3.69 9.14
CA PHE A 81 -0.12 4.05 10.53
C PHE A 81 -1.02 3.19 11.43
N THR A 82 -0.44 2.70 12.52
CA THR A 82 -1.24 2.14 13.61
C THR A 82 -1.89 3.26 14.42
N HIS A 83 -2.92 2.94 15.21
CA HIS A 83 -3.56 3.90 16.12
C HIS A 83 -2.54 4.67 17.00
N LYS A 84 -1.55 3.99 17.57
CA LYS A 84 -0.49 4.63 18.36
C LYS A 84 0.41 5.54 17.53
N GLY A 85 0.69 5.17 16.28
CA GLY A 85 1.42 6.02 15.34
C GLY A 85 0.67 7.31 15.04
N LEU A 86 -0.64 7.21 14.81
CA LEU A 86 -1.51 8.36 14.60
C LEU A 86 -1.50 9.31 15.79
N GLN A 87 -1.69 8.79 17.01
CA GLN A 87 -1.62 9.61 18.23
C GLN A 87 -0.29 10.37 18.30
N LYS A 88 0.83 9.71 18.00
CA LYS A 88 2.16 10.34 18.05
C LYS A 88 2.34 11.45 17.01
N VAL A 89 1.79 11.29 15.80
CA VAL A 89 1.85 12.30 14.73
C VAL A 89 0.87 13.46 14.98
N CYS A 90 -0.30 13.16 15.54
CA CYS A 90 -1.37 14.13 15.80
C CYS A 90 -1.15 14.94 17.08
N LEU A 91 -0.54 14.38 18.13
CA LEU A 91 -0.21 15.12 19.35
C LEU A 91 0.77 16.28 19.09
N ALA A 92 1.59 16.19 18.04
CA ALA A 92 2.43 17.29 17.58
C ALA A 92 1.62 18.45 16.94
N ILE A 93 0.34 18.23 16.59
CA ILE A 93 -0.54 19.21 15.93
C ILE A 93 -1.26 20.11 16.96
N SER A 94 -1.27 19.76 18.24
CA SER A 94 -1.97 20.51 19.29
C SER A 94 -1.38 21.89 19.63
N VAL A 95 -0.58 22.49 18.74
CA VAL A 95 -0.25 23.93 18.81
C VAL A 95 -1.05 24.76 17.82
N HIS A 96 -1.51 24.29 16.66
CA HIS A 96 -2.53 25.00 15.84
C HIS A 96 -3.07 24.08 14.72
N HIS A 97 -4.38 23.87 14.71
CA HIS A 97 -5.23 23.40 13.59
C HIS A 97 -4.89 22.05 12.93
N CYS A 98 -5.72 21.02 13.18
CA CYS A 98 -5.81 19.85 12.31
C CYS A 98 -6.53 20.25 11.02
N ASP A 99 -5.80 20.46 9.93
CA ASP A 99 -6.40 20.62 8.61
C ASP A 99 -7.22 19.38 8.24
N HIS A 100 -8.48 19.61 7.89
CA HIS A 100 -9.53 18.63 7.58
C HIS A 100 -9.26 17.70 6.37
N ASN A 101 -8.06 17.74 5.78
CA ASN A 101 -7.74 17.01 4.55
C ASN A 101 -6.83 15.79 4.74
N PHE A 102 -6.47 15.41 5.97
CA PHE A 102 -5.68 14.20 6.22
C PHE A 102 -6.59 12.97 6.39
N PHE A 103 -7.11 12.45 5.28
CA PHE A 103 -7.97 11.27 5.28
C PHE A 103 -7.14 10.02 5.60
N PHE A 104 -7.19 9.58 6.86
CA PHE A 104 -6.50 8.39 7.34
C PHE A 104 -7.26 7.12 6.96
N PHE A 105 -6.74 6.34 6.02
CA PHE A 105 -7.20 4.98 5.81
C PHE A 105 -6.59 4.04 6.86
N PHE A 106 -7.39 3.68 7.85
CA PHE A 106 -7.20 2.47 8.64
C PHE A 106 -7.54 1.28 7.72
N PHE A 107 -6.53 0.58 7.19
CA PHE A 107 -6.73 -0.77 6.67
C PHE A 107 -5.74 -1.71 7.32
N PHE A 108 -6.12 -2.13 8.52
CA PHE A 108 -5.61 -3.32 9.18
C PHE A 108 -6.15 -4.52 8.39
N PHE A 109 -5.55 -4.86 7.25
CA PHE A 109 -5.88 -6.14 6.61
C PHE A 109 -5.16 -7.24 7.38
N PHE A 110 -5.93 -7.83 8.29
CA PHE A 110 -5.89 -9.21 8.72
C PHE A 110 -5.29 -10.14 7.64
N PHE A 111 -3.97 -10.30 7.63
CA PHE A 111 -3.28 -11.42 7.01
C PHE A 111 -2.45 -12.13 8.08
N LEU A 112 -3.15 -12.52 9.14
CA LEU A 112 -2.61 -13.33 10.23
C LEU A 112 -3.50 -14.55 10.47
N GLU A 113 -4.09 -15.14 9.42
CA GLU A 113 -4.74 -16.46 9.56
C GLU A 113 -4.98 -17.19 8.22
N ASN A 114 -3.90 -17.53 7.48
CA ASN A 114 -4.01 -18.63 6.51
C ASN A 114 -2.68 -19.31 6.13
N LYS A 115 -1.75 -19.44 7.10
CA LYS A 115 -0.51 -20.22 6.93
C LYS A 115 -0.40 -21.44 7.85
N ARG A 116 -1.52 -21.99 8.34
CA ARG A 116 -1.55 -23.33 8.93
C ARG A 116 -2.83 -24.09 8.55
N LYS A 117 -2.81 -24.68 7.36
CA LYS A 117 -3.35 -26.03 7.04
C LYS A 117 -3.09 -26.31 5.56
N LYS A 118 -1.80 -26.39 5.22
CA LYS A 118 -1.33 -27.14 4.06
C LYS A 118 -0.57 -28.35 4.60
N GLU A 119 -1.30 -29.23 5.28
CA GLU A 119 -0.79 -30.53 5.67
C GLU A 119 -1.68 -31.62 5.07
N ARG A 120 -1.08 -32.37 4.15
CA ARG A 120 -1.29 -33.79 3.86
C ARG A 120 -2.73 -34.31 3.94
N LYS A 121 -3.28 -34.63 2.76
CA LYS A 121 -3.83 -35.96 2.42
C LYS A 121 -4.39 -35.96 1.00
N GLU A 122 -3.51 -36.07 0.01
CA GLU A 122 -3.92 -36.65 -1.28
C GLU A 122 -2.69 -37.16 -2.03
N THR A 123 -2.30 -38.39 -1.72
CA THR A 123 -1.50 -39.30 -2.55
C THR A 123 -1.32 -40.61 -1.80
N ARG A 124 -2.43 -41.37 -1.68
CA ARG A 124 -2.42 -42.84 -1.62
C ARG A 124 -3.74 -43.36 -2.19
N LYS A 125 -3.80 -43.47 -3.52
CA LYS A 125 -4.69 -44.37 -4.27
C LYS A 125 -3.96 -44.80 -5.56
N GLY A 126 -3.87 -46.11 -5.78
CA GLY A 126 -3.22 -46.79 -6.93
C GLY A 126 -1.71 -46.98 -6.69
N TYR A 127 -1.16 -48.16 -6.45
CA TYR A 127 -1.47 -49.51 -6.95
C TYR A 127 -1.42 -50.56 -5.83
#